data_AF-A0A4Y9UAP0-F1
#
_entry.id   AF-A0A4Y9UAP0-F1
#
_cell.length_a   1.000
_cell.length_b   1.000
_cell.length_c   1.000
_cell.angle_alpha   90.00
_cell.angle_beta   90.00
_cell.angle_gamma   90.00
#
_symmetry.space_group_name_H-M   'P 1'
#
loop_
_entity.id
_entity.type
_entity.pdbx_description
1 polymer ?
#
loop_
_entity_poly.entity_id
_entity_poly.type
_entity_poly.pdbx_seq_one_letter_code
_entity_poly.pdbx_strand_id
1 'polypeptide(L)' 'KRWSALKAWGVRVAKRRGLRRAVVAVARKLAIVMHRIWADGSEFRWTREEATA' A
#
# COMPACT_ATOMS: atom_id res chain seq x y z
N LYS A 1 -0.16 0.44 -16.46
CA LYS A 1 -0.82 -0.08 -15.24
C LYS A 1 0.23 -0.78 -14.37
N ARG A 2 0.87 -0.07 -13.42
CA ARG A 2 2.03 -0.60 -12.66
C ARG A 2 1.58 -1.57 -11.56
N TRP A 3 2.24 -2.71 -11.41
CA TRP A 3 1.98 -3.69 -10.35
C TRP A 3 2.84 -3.33 -9.13
N SER A 4 2.23 -3.17 -7.96
CA SER A 4 2.91 -2.79 -6.72
C SER A 4 2.70 -3.83 -5.62
N ALA A 5 3.62 -3.85 -4.65
CA ALA A 5 3.50 -4.74 -3.48
C ALA A 5 2.17 -4.51 -2.73
N LEU A 6 1.71 -3.26 -2.66
CA LEU A 6 0.42 -2.91 -2.06
C LEU A 6 -0.76 -3.50 -2.84
N LYS A 7 -0.73 -3.44 -4.17
CA LYS A 7 -1.74 -4.05 -5.02
C LYS A 7 -1.76 -5.57 -4.87
N ALA A 8 -0.60 -6.23 -4.88
CA ALA A 8 -0.49 -7.67 -4.66
C ALA A 8 -1.00 -8.09 -3.27
N TRP A 9 -0.75 -7.27 -2.25
CA TRP A 9 -1.31 -7.47 -0.92
C TRP A 9 -2.83 -7.32 -0.91
N GLY A 10 -3.36 -6.27 -1.54
CA GLY A 10 -4.82 -6.05 -1.66
C GLY A 10 -5.55 -7.22 -2.32
N VAL A 11 -4.98 -7.77 -3.41
CA VAL A 11 -5.53 -8.97 -4.08
C VAL A 11 -5.53 -10.19 -3.16
N ARG A 12 -4.45 -10.41 -2.39
CA ARG A 12 -4.41 -11.49 -1.37
C ARG A 12 -5.43 -11.29 -0.24
N VAL A 13 -5.69 -10.06 0.17
CA VAL A 13 -6.73 -9.76 1.17
C VAL A 13 -8.11 -10.04 0.59
N ALA A 14 -8.37 -9.66 -0.67
CA ALA A 14 -9.62 -9.94 -1.36
C ALA A 14 -9.90 -11.45 -1.42
N LYS A 15 -8.90 -12.27 -1.75
CA LYS A 15 -9.01 -13.74 -1.76
C LYS A 15 -9.36 -14.33 -0.39
N ARG A 16 -8.87 -13.76 0.72
CA ARG A 16 -9.07 -14.30 2.08
C ARG A 16 -10.29 -13.76 2.82
N ARG A 17 -10.70 -12.51 2.56
CA ARG A 17 -11.68 -11.77 3.38
C ARG A 17 -12.77 -11.08 2.55
N GLY A 18 -12.75 -11.22 1.23
CA GLY A 18 -13.71 -10.59 0.32
C GLY A 18 -13.32 -9.17 -0.10
N LEU A 19 -13.89 -8.73 -1.22
CA LEU A 19 -13.52 -7.48 -1.90
C LEU A 19 -13.78 -6.24 -1.05
N ARG A 20 -14.95 -6.14 -0.40
CA ARG A 20 -15.33 -4.97 0.42
C ARG A 20 -14.30 -4.70 1.54
N ARG A 21 -13.87 -5.75 2.24
CA ARG A 21 -12.86 -5.66 3.30
C ARG A 21 -11.48 -5.33 2.75
N ALA A 22 -11.14 -5.86 1.57
CA ALA A 22 -9.87 -5.57 0.91
C ALA A 22 -9.75 -4.11 0.47
N VAL A 23 -10.82 -3.52 -0.09
CA VAL A 23 -10.84 -2.10 -0.49
C VAL A 23 -10.55 -1.20 0.71
N VAL A 24 -11.25 -1.41 1.82
CA VAL A 24 -11.05 -0.63 3.06
C VAL A 24 -9.62 -0.81 3.60
N ALA A 25 -9.10 -2.04 3.60
CA ALA A 25 -7.76 -2.33 4.08
C ALA A 25 -6.67 -1.66 3.22
N VAL A 26 -6.85 -1.64 1.90
CA VAL A 26 -5.95 -0.95 0.96
C VAL A 26 -6.02 0.56 1.15
N ALA A 27 -7.21 1.13 1.27
CA ALA A 27 -7.40 2.56 1.51
C ALA A 27 -6.71 3.01 2.82
N ARG A 28 -6.89 2.26 3.91
CA ARG A 28 -6.22 2.58 5.19
C ARG A 28 -4.70 2.57 5.06
N LYS A 29 -4.14 1.58 4.33
CA LYS A 29 -2.68 1.51 4.11
C LYS A 29 -2.18 2.64 3.21
N LEU A 30 -2.95 3.04 2.19
CA LEU A 30 -2.65 4.21 1.36
C LEU A 30 -2.62 5.50 2.18
N ALA A 31 -3.63 5.72 3.02
CA ALA A 31 -3.73 6.92 3.86
C ALA A 31 -2.50 7.07 4.79
N ILE A 32 -2.04 5.98 5.40
CA ILE A 32 -0.85 5.98 6.25
C ILE A 32 0.40 6.36 5.45
N VAL A 33 0.58 5.76 4.27
CA VAL A 33 1.75 6.06 3.45
C VAL A 33 1.74 7.50 2.95
N MET A 34 0.58 8.00 2.48
CA MET A 34 0.44 9.39 2.06
C MET A 34 0.69 10.36 3.20
N HIS A 35 0.20 10.05 4.41
CA HIS A 35 0.45 10.89 5.58
C HIS A 35 1.93 10.92 5.96
N ARG A 36 2.63 9.78 5.86
CA ARG A 36 4.08 9.71 6.10
C ARG A 36 4.87 10.52 5.07
N ILE A 37 4.54 10.39 3.79
CA ILE A 37 5.14 11.18 2.70
C ILE A 37 4.92 12.67 2.94
N TRP A 38 3.71 13.07 3.35
CA TRP A 38 3.40 14.46 3.65
C TRP A 38 4.21 15.01 4.85
N ALA A 39 4.42 14.19 5.88
CA ALA A 39 5.13 14.61 7.09
C ALA A 39 6.65 14.62 6.93
N ASP A 40 7.20 13.71 6.13
CA ASP A 40 8.65 13.44 6.00
C ASP A 40 9.25 13.93 4.67
N GLY A 41 8.41 14.26 3.69
CA GLY A 41 8.84 14.64 2.33
C GLY A 41 9.41 13.48 1.50
N SER A 42 9.39 12.24 2.01
CA SER A 42 9.92 11.07 1.32
C SER A 42 9.03 10.62 0.14
N GLU A 43 9.61 9.97 -0.87
CA GLU A 43 8.87 9.52 -2.05
C GLU A 43 8.16 8.17 -1.85
N PHE A 44 7.08 7.95 -2.61
CA PHE A 44 6.37 6.67 -2.59
C PHE A 44 7.21 5.55 -3.22
N ARG A 45 7.53 4.53 -2.41
CA ARG A 45 8.30 3.36 -2.84
C ARG A 45 7.41 2.31 -3.50
N TRP A 46 7.60 2.13 -4.81
CA TRP A 46 6.79 1.22 -5.62
C TRP A 46 7.17 -0.27 -5.45
N THR A 47 8.43 -0.55 -5.13
CA THR A 47 9.00 -1.88 -4.90
C THR A 47 9.49 -2.01 -3.46
N ARG A 48 9.57 -3.25 -2.96
CA ARG A 48 10.13 -3.56 -1.64
C ARG A 48 11.65 -3.55 -1.74
N GLU A 49 12.24 -2.42 -2.07
CA GLU A 49 13.69 -2.22 -2.00
C GLU A 49 14.00 -0.84 -1.45
N GLU A 50 14.85 -0.87 -0.41
CA GLU A 50 15.75 0.15 0.15
C GLU A 50 15.28 1.16 1.20
N ALA A 51 14.50 0.76 2.22
CA ALA A 51 14.62 1.49 3.49
C ALA A 51 15.92 1.05 4.18
N THR A 52 17.04 1.39 3.55
CA THR A 52 18.39 1.44 4.08
C THR A 52 18.83 2.89 3.94
N ALA A 53 18.47 3.68 4.94
CA ALA A 53 19.10 4.91 5.41
C ALA A 53 18.44 5.26 6.74
#